data_AF-T1ELF9-F1
#
_entry.id   AF-T1ELF9-F1
#
_cell.length_a   1.000
_cell.length_b   1.000
_cell.length_c   1.000
_cell.angle_alpha   90.00
_cell.angle_beta   90.00
_cell.angle_gamma   90.00
#
_symmetry.space_group_name_H-M   'P 1'
#
loop_
_entity.id
_entity.type
_entity.pdbx_description
1 polymer ?
#
loop_
_entity_poly.entity_id
_entity_poly.type
_entity_poly.pdbx_seq_one_letter_code
_entity_poly.pdbx_strand_id
1 'polypeptide(L)'
;MNDTNLSILLLLSFALLAAEKTEAEMCSQYEDEDHTELFHKYRPRYPKKIFEIIDRKLTESTDRLPNELREKYKKNDNGRWREALDIGCGTGISTLMLVDFVQESFGIDSSKTQIFKAKVVSYGMKDPSRVTYLNEDALMISQMFSENSIDLIVSGQAVHWLADRAKFYEACMKVLRPGGLLALYGYRTHEFEDENAEKIKQEFCPGMTKDFEPKEVKHLDNSYKDIFEELKTLYPNAERDDSFTDHLESTIDHYAGYLSSWCAYRNYKKVHPGHPDILDDVRDKLKEIFPGDTLVKTTAKYFILFVTKEV
;
A
#
# COMPACT_ATOMS: atom_id res chain seq x y z
N MET A 1 -23.96 -46.66 7.40
CA MET A 1 -23.99 -45.24 7.00
C MET A 1 -24.43 -45.20 5.56
N ASN A 2 -25.58 -44.58 5.25
CA ASN A 2 -26.15 -44.58 3.90
C ASN A 2 -25.30 -43.74 2.94
N ASP A 3 -25.20 -44.19 1.67
CA ASP A 3 -24.41 -43.56 0.59
C ASP A 3 -24.69 -42.06 0.40
N THR A 4 -25.89 -41.59 0.78
CA THR A 4 -26.27 -40.18 0.73
C THR A 4 -25.42 -39.30 1.67
N ASN A 5 -25.01 -39.82 2.83
CA ASN A 5 -24.18 -39.06 3.79
C ASN A 5 -22.73 -38.95 3.32
N LEU A 6 -22.22 -39.95 2.58
CA LEU A 6 -20.86 -39.93 2.04
C LEU A 6 -20.73 -38.89 0.90
N SER A 7 -21.75 -38.78 0.06
CA SER A 7 -21.81 -37.79 -1.03
C SER A 7 -21.90 -36.35 -0.53
N ILE A 8 -22.63 -36.09 0.56
CA ILE A 8 -22.72 -34.75 1.18
C ILE A 8 -21.38 -34.36 1.83
N LEU A 9 -20.72 -35.28 2.51
CA LEU A 9 -19.38 -35.05 3.09
C LEU A 9 -18.32 -34.79 2.01
N LEU A 10 -18.38 -35.51 0.88
CA LEU A 10 -17.50 -35.24 -0.26
C LEU A 10 -17.75 -33.84 -0.84
N LEU A 11 -19.00 -33.47 -1.11
CA LEU A 11 -19.36 -32.15 -1.63
C LEU A 11 -18.95 -31.00 -0.69
N LEU A 12 -19.12 -31.18 0.62
CA LEU A 12 -18.65 -30.22 1.62
C LEU A 12 -17.12 -30.12 1.64
N SER A 13 -16.40 -31.24 1.48
CA SER A 13 -14.94 -31.22 1.41
C SER A 13 -14.41 -30.56 0.13
N PHE A 14 -15.08 -30.74 -1.01
CA PHE A 14 -14.76 -30.03 -2.25
C PHE A 14 -15.09 -28.54 -2.17
N ALA A 15 -16.19 -28.18 -1.51
CA ALA A 15 -16.53 -26.78 -1.26
C ALA A 15 -15.55 -26.12 -0.29
N LEU A 16 -15.09 -26.83 0.76
CA LEU A 16 -14.03 -26.34 1.64
C LEU A 16 -12.69 -26.22 0.91
N LEU A 17 -12.27 -27.22 0.14
CA LEU A 17 -11.03 -27.13 -0.66
C LEU A 17 -11.11 -26.05 -1.74
N ALA A 18 -12.28 -25.81 -2.33
CA ALA A 18 -12.50 -24.73 -3.27
C ALA A 18 -12.46 -23.37 -2.57
N ALA A 19 -13.06 -23.24 -1.38
CA ALA A 19 -13.01 -22.05 -0.55
C ALA A 19 -11.58 -21.73 -0.07
N GLU A 20 -10.85 -22.75 0.41
CA GLU A 20 -9.44 -22.65 0.80
C GLU A 20 -8.54 -22.34 -0.39
N LYS A 21 -8.81 -22.91 -1.58
CA LYS A 21 -8.12 -22.53 -2.83
C LYS A 21 -8.42 -21.09 -3.24
N THR A 22 -9.65 -20.63 -3.13
CA THR A 22 -9.99 -19.23 -3.43
C THR A 22 -9.37 -18.26 -2.42
N GLU A 23 -9.28 -18.60 -1.13
CA GLU A 23 -8.58 -17.79 -0.13
C GLU A 23 -7.06 -17.78 -0.34
N ALA A 24 -6.46 -18.91 -0.73
CA ALA A 24 -5.04 -19.01 -1.07
C ALA A 24 -4.69 -18.29 -2.40
N GLU A 25 -5.54 -18.40 -3.43
CA GLU A 25 -5.37 -17.66 -4.69
C GLU A 25 -5.61 -16.15 -4.49
N MET A 26 -6.48 -15.77 -3.54
CA MET A 26 -6.65 -14.38 -3.13
C MET A 26 -5.40 -13.79 -2.46
N CYS A 27 -4.52 -14.60 -1.88
CA CYS A 27 -3.24 -14.19 -1.30
C CYS A 27 -2.16 -13.84 -2.36
N SER A 28 -2.42 -14.11 -3.65
CA SER A 28 -1.46 -13.94 -4.77
C SER A 28 -1.76 -12.73 -5.70
N GLN A 29 -2.33 -11.64 -5.16
CA GLN A 29 -2.77 -10.51 -6.02
C GLN A 29 -1.66 -9.86 -6.87
N TYR A 30 -0.40 -10.03 -6.48
CA TYR A 30 0.75 -9.36 -7.10
C TYR A 30 1.94 -10.29 -7.40
N GLU A 31 1.67 -11.56 -7.72
CA GLU A 31 2.73 -12.51 -8.08
C GLU A 31 3.05 -12.52 -9.58
N ASP A 32 2.11 -12.10 -10.43
CA ASP A 32 2.29 -12.09 -11.89
C ASP A 32 3.26 -10.97 -12.33
N GLU A 33 4.25 -11.30 -13.17
CA GLU A 33 5.25 -10.35 -13.68
C GLU A 33 4.62 -9.19 -14.47
N ASP A 34 3.68 -9.49 -15.38
CA ASP A 34 2.99 -8.49 -16.19
C ASP A 34 2.22 -7.47 -15.32
N HIS A 35 1.57 -7.94 -14.25
CA HIS A 35 0.86 -7.08 -13.32
C HIS A 35 1.84 -6.20 -12.52
N THR A 36 3.00 -6.75 -12.16
CA THR A 36 4.06 -6.02 -11.45
C THR A 36 4.63 -4.88 -12.32
N GLU A 37 4.82 -5.11 -13.62
CA GLU A 37 5.25 -4.08 -14.58
C GLU A 37 4.20 -2.97 -14.76
N LEU A 38 2.93 -3.34 -14.94
CA LEU A 38 1.81 -2.38 -15.03
C LEU A 38 1.70 -1.54 -13.75
N PHE A 39 1.78 -2.19 -12.58
CA PHE A 39 1.76 -1.55 -11.29
C PHE A 39 2.87 -0.50 -11.19
N HIS A 40 4.12 -0.88 -11.48
CA HIS A 40 5.24 0.05 -11.43
C HIS A 40 5.10 1.23 -12.40
N LYS A 41 4.58 0.99 -13.60
CA LYS A 41 4.48 1.98 -14.66
C LYS A 41 3.39 3.02 -14.42
N TYR A 42 2.25 2.60 -13.88
CA TYR A 42 1.04 3.43 -13.85
C TYR A 42 0.54 3.79 -12.46
N ARG A 43 1.02 3.15 -11.39
CA ARG A 43 0.65 3.60 -10.03
C ARG A 43 1.30 4.95 -9.74
N PRO A 44 0.56 5.88 -9.14
CA PRO A 44 1.12 7.17 -8.75
C PRO A 44 2.24 6.96 -7.74
N ARG A 45 3.29 7.75 -7.90
CA ARG A 45 4.32 7.86 -6.85
C ARG A 45 3.75 8.67 -5.70
N TYR A 46 4.13 8.31 -4.48
CA TYR A 46 3.78 9.12 -3.31
C TYR A 46 4.45 10.50 -3.40
N PRO A 47 3.69 11.59 -3.22
CA PRO A 47 4.28 12.92 -3.22
C PRO A 47 5.17 13.10 -1.99
N LYS A 48 6.27 13.84 -2.16
CA LYS A 48 7.23 14.13 -1.09
C LYS A 48 6.56 14.67 0.18
N LYS A 49 5.44 15.39 0.02
CA LYS A 49 4.67 15.97 1.12
C LYS A 49 4.21 14.93 2.15
N ILE A 50 3.88 13.70 1.74
CA ILE A 50 3.51 12.63 2.67
C ILE A 50 4.66 12.31 3.62
N PHE A 51 5.87 12.15 3.07
CA PHE A 51 7.06 11.86 3.86
C PHE A 51 7.50 13.06 4.71
N GLU A 52 7.26 14.30 4.28
CA GLU A 52 7.48 15.49 5.11
C GLU A 52 6.52 15.56 6.31
N ILE A 53 5.27 15.11 6.15
CA ILE A 53 4.32 15.00 7.27
C ILE A 53 4.78 13.92 8.26
N ILE A 54 5.18 12.74 7.75
CA ILE A 54 5.72 11.64 8.56
C ILE A 54 7.00 12.07 9.31
N ASP A 55 7.93 12.72 8.62
CA ASP A 55 9.20 13.20 9.20
C ASP A 55 8.97 14.24 10.30
N ARG A 56 8.03 15.18 10.08
CA ARG A 56 7.62 16.13 11.12
C ARG A 56 7.09 15.41 12.34
N LYS A 57 6.23 14.39 12.16
CA LYS A 57 5.64 13.64 13.26
C LYS A 57 6.69 12.88 14.06
N LEU A 58 7.66 12.25 13.39
CA LEU A 58 8.76 11.56 14.05
C LEU A 58 9.70 12.53 14.80
N THR A 59 9.91 13.73 14.25
CA THR A 59 10.66 14.80 14.91
C THR A 59 9.96 15.22 16.20
N GLU A 60 8.66 15.55 16.14
CA GLU A 60 7.86 15.94 17.30
C GLU A 60 7.85 14.87 18.40
N SER A 61 7.75 13.60 18.00
CA SER A 61 7.81 12.47 18.93
C SER A 61 9.17 12.38 19.64
N THR A 62 10.26 12.53 18.88
CA THR A 62 11.63 12.46 19.40
C THR A 62 11.96 13.63 20.32
N ASP A 63 11.45 14.83 20.02
CA ASP A 63 11.68 16.03 20.82
C ASP A 63 11.06 15.95 22.23
N ARG A 64 10.00 15.14 22.38
CA ARG A 64 9.32 14.88 23.67
C ARG A 64 10.08 13.88 24.55
N LEU A 65 11.09 13.20 24.02
CA LEU A 65 11.87 12.24 24.80
C LEU A 65 12.72 12.94 25.87
N PRO A 66 13.05 12.24 26.97
CA PRO A 66 14.08 12.68 27.91
C PRO A 66 15.40 12.98 27.19
N ASN A 67 16.17 13.95 27.69
CA ASN A 67 17.38 14.46 27.03
C ASN A 67 18.33 13.35 26.57
N GLU A 68 18.58 12.32 27.39
CA GLU A 68 19.47 11.22 27.04
C GLU A 68 18.98 10.43 25.82
N LEU A 69 17.68 10.09 25.78
CA LEU A 69 17.09 9.36 24.65
C LEU A 69 16.98 10.25 23.41
N ARG A 70 16.66 11.54 23.58
CA ARG A 70 16.64 12.51 22.47
C ARG A 70 18.02 12.64 21.84
N GLU A 71 19.09 12.77 22.63
CA GLU A 71 20.45 12.83 22.10
C GLU A 71 20.89 11.52 21.44
N LYS A 72 20.45 10.37 21.96
CA LYS A 72 20.73 9.05 21.36
C LYS A 72 20.07 8.88 19.99
N TYR A 73 18.84 9.36 19.84
CA TYR A 73 17.97 9.09 18.69
C TYR A 73 17.73 10.27 17.76
N LYS A 74 18.39 11.41 17.99
CA LYS A 74 18.33 12.55 17.07
C LYS A 74 18.84 12.18 15.67
N LYS A 75 18.39 12.96 14.70
CA LYS A 75 18.93 12.93 13.33
C LYS A 75 20.43 13.18 13.34
N ASN A 76 21.13 12.64 12.34
CA ASN A 76 22.53 12.98 12.09
C ASN A 76 22.68 14.42 11.54
N ASP A 77 23.92 14.85 11.32
CA ASP A 77 24.23 16.21 10.83
C ASP A 77 23.64 16.53 9.44
N ASN A 78 23.27 15.50 8.67
CA ASN A 78 22.60 15.64 7.38
C ASN A 78 21.06 15.68 7.51
N GLY A 79 20.52 15.74 8.73
CA GLY A 79 19.08 15.77 8.98
C GLY A 79 18.38 14.43 8.73
N ARG A 80 19.09 13.30 8.79
CA ARG A 80 18.53 11.95 8.53
C ARG A 80 18.40 11.13 9.80
N TRP A 81 17.30 10.37 9.90
CA TRP A 81 17.15 9.29 10.87
C TRP A 81 18.09 8.13 10.55
N ARG A 82 18.22 7.14 11.42
CA ARG A 82 19.10 5.99 11.18
C ARG A 82 18.43 5.01 10.22
N GLU A 83 17.29 4.45 10.62
CA GLU A 83 16.70 3.31 9.92
C GLU A 83 15.19 3.47 9.73
N ALA A 84 14.72 3.23 8.49
CA ALA A 84 13.30 3.06 8.21
C ALA A 84 12.99 1.69 7.59
N LEU A 85 11.80 1.17 7.91
CA LEU A 85 11.29 -0.09 7.40
C LEU A 85 9.96 0.14 6.67
N ASP A 86 9.88 -0.25 5.39
CA ASP A 86 8.70 -0.18 4.54
C ASP A 86 8.06 -1.56 4.39
N ILE A 87 6.86 -1.73 4.95
CA ILE A 87 6.15 -3.01 5.03
C ILE A 87 5.13 -3.12 3.89
N GLY A 88 5.24 -4.21 3.13
CA GLY A 88 4.52 -4.40 1.87
C GLY A 88 5.05 -3.43 0.82
N CYS A 89 6.38 -3.39 0.66
CA CYS A 89 7.03 -2.37 -0.14
C CYS A 89 6.74 -2.46 -1.65
N GLY A 90 6.19 -3.59 -2.12
CA GLY A 90 5.95 -3.86 -3.54
C GLY A 90 7.23 -3.62 -4.37
N THR A 91 7.08 -2.88 -5.47
CA THR A 91 8.19 -2.48 -6.35
C THR A 91 9.10 -1.38 -5.77
N GLY A 92 8.96 -1.04 -4.49
CA GLY A 92 9.82 -0.11 -3.78
C GLY A 92 9.48 1.38 -3.95
N ILE A 93 8.30 1.71 -4.49
CA ILE A 93 7.87 3.11 -4.73
C ILE A 93 7.98 3.96 -3.46
N SER A 94 7.53 3.42 -2.33
CA SER A 94 7.62 4.06 -1.02
C SER A 94 9.05 4.03 -0.46
N THR A 95 9.68 2.84 -0.46
CA THR A 95 11.03 2.63 0.10
C THR A 95 12.07 3.58 -0.47
N LEU A 96 11.99 3.87 -1.78
CA LEU A 96 12.92 4.77 -2.45
C LEU A 96 12.75 6.23 -2.03
N MET A 97 11.56 6.65 -1.60
CA MET A 97 11.33 8.01 -1.10
C MET A 97 11.91 8.22 0.30
N LEU A 98 12.03 7.16 1.10
CA LEU A 98 12.62 7.21 2.45
C LEU A 98 14.10 7.59 2.44
N VAL A 99 14.80 7.32 1.33
CA VAL A 99 16.25 7.53 1.14
C VAL A 99 16.67 9.00 1.36
N ASP A 100 15.74 9.95 1.22
CA ASP A 100 15.99 11.37 1.52
C ASP A 100 15.92 11.68 3.04
N PHE A 101 15.25 10.86 3.84
CA PHE A 101 14.93 11.10 5.26
C PHE A 101 15.70 10.20 6.22
N VAL A 102 16.21 9.05 5.76
CA VAL A 102 16.94 8.08 6.59
C VAL A 102 18.32 7.76 6.03
N GLN A 103 19.20 7.24 6.88
CA GLN A 103 20.51 6.73 6.47
C GLN A 103 20.32 5.42 5.70
N GLU A 104 19.60 4.47 6.27
CA GLU A 104 19.31 3.16 5.65
C GLU A 104 17.80 2.91 5.59
N SER A 105 17.30 2.42 4.46
CA SER A 105 15.91 1.95 4.33
C SER A 105 15.84 0.47 3.96
N PHE A 106 14.87 -0.20 4.56
CA PHE A 106 14.58 -1.62 4.32
C PHE A 106 13.18 -1.74 3.73
N GLY A 107 13.02 -2.50 2.66
CA GLY A 107 11.71 -2.85 2.10
C GLY A 107 11.42 -4.33 2.30
N ILE A 108 10.28 -4.67 2.90
CA ILE A 108 9.82 -6.05 3.08
C ILE A 108 8.55 -6.26 2.27
N ASP A 109 8.50 -7.34 1.50
CA ASP A 109 7.31 -7.79 0.80
C ASP A 109 7.31 -9.32 0.65
N SER A 110 6.15 -9.95 0.79
CA SER A 110 6.00 -11.40 0.67
C SER A 110 6.09 -11.87 -0.79
N SER A 111 5.88 -10.99 -1.77
CA SER A 111 5.98 -11.31 -3.20
C SER A 111 7.42 -11.25 -3.71
N LYS A 112 7.91 -12.40 -4.19
CA LYS A 112 9.24 -12.52 -4.82
C LYS A 112 9.38 -11.66 -6.08
N THR A 113 8.32 -11.55 -6.89
CA THR A 113 8.34 -10.79 -8.14
C THR A 113 8.38 -9.29 -7.87
N GLN A 114 7.65 -8.82 -6.87
CA GLN A 114 7.72 -7.43 -6.38
C GLN A 114 9.13 -7.09 -5.87
N ILE A 115 9.71 -7.94 -5.03
CA ILE A 115 11.07 -7.74 -4.49
C ILE A 115 12.13 -7.76 -5.59
N PHE A 116 12.01 -8.65 -6.57
CA PHE A 116 12.89 -8.66 -7.72
C PHE A 116 12.80 -7.34 -8.49
N LYS A 117 11.59 -6.88 -8.79
CA LYS A 117 11.38 -5.59 -9.47
C LYS A 117 11.92 -4.41 -8.65
N ALA A 118 11.70 -4.39 -7.34
CA ALA A 118 12.21 -3.35 -6.45
C ALA A 118 13.75 -3.23 -6.51
N LYS A 119 14.45 -4.38 -6.50
CA LYS A 119 15.91 -4.45 -6.69
C LYS A 119 16.35 -3.94 -8.06
N VAL A 120 15.63 -4.30 -9.12
CA VAL A 120 15.94 -3.82 -10.49
C VAL A 120 15.78 -2.31 -10.58
N VAL A 121 14.67 -1.77 -10.06
CA VAL A 121 14.37 -0.33 -10.08
C VAL A 121 15.39 0.46 -9.27
N SER A 122 15.82 -0.04 -8.11
CA SER A 122 16.74 0.68 -7.24
C SER A 122 18.12 0.88 -7.86
N TYR A 123 18.60 -0.02 -8.74
CA TYR A 123 19.89 0.17 -9.43
C TYR A 123 19.96 1.48 -10.25
N GLY A 124 18.82 2.00 -10.72
CA GLY A 124 18.74 3.27 -11.46
C GLY A 124 18.62 4.52 -10.57
N MET A 125 18.63 4.37 -9.24
CA MET A 125 18.31 5.43 -8.29
C MET A 125 19.55 6.05 -7.64
N LYS A 126 19.31 7.16 -6.93
CA LYS A 126 20.30 7.84 -6.11
C LYS A 126 20.58 6.99 -4.86
N ASP A 127 21.85 6.61 -4.66
CA ASP A 127 22.36 5.86 -3.51
C ASP A 127 21.69 4.47 -3.27
N PRO A 128 21.70 3.54 -4.26
CA PRO A 128 21.11 2.22 -4.10
C PRO A 128 21.73 1.40 -2.96
N SER A 129 22.94 1.75 -2.52
CA SER A 129 23.61 1.10 -1.39
C SER A 129 22.92 1.33 -0.04
N ARG A 130 21.99 2.29 0.05
CA ARG A 130 21.24 2.63 1.27
C ARG A 130 19.87 1.99 1.35
N VAL A 131 19.57 1.06 0.42
CA VAL A 131 18.27 0.40 0.30
C VAL A 131 18.48 -1.11 0.26
N THR A 132 17.83 -1.82 1.18
CA THR A 132 17.86 -3.28 1.23
C THR A 132 16.45 -3.85 1.11
N TYR A 133 16.23 -4.73 0.13
CA TYR A 133 14.95 -5.41 -0.07
C TYR A 133 15.00 -6.87 0.38
N LEU A 134 14.04 -7.26 1.21
CA LEU A 134 13.93 -8.57 1.84
C LEU A 134 12.59 -9.21 1.46
N ASN A 135 12.65 -10.43 0.93
CA ASN A 135 11.44 -11.19 0.65
C ASN A 135 11.04 -11.98 1.89
N GLU A 136 10.15 -11.42 2.69
CA GLU A 136 9.71 -11.97 3.96
C GLU A 136 8.27 -11.57 4.30
N ASP A 137 7.67 -12.27 5.26
CA ASP A 137 6.40 -11.90 5.85
C ASP A 137 6.58 -10.74 6.85
N ALA A 138 5.66 -9.77 6.83
CA ALA A 138 5.63 -8.63 7.76
C ALA A 138 5.59 -9.05 9.24
N LEU A 139 5.12 -10.25 9.56
CA LEU A 139 5.12 -10.79 10.92
C LEU A 139 6.50 -11.24 11.41
N MET A 140 7.49 -11.35 10.51
CA MET A 140 8.86 -11.79 10.84
C MET A 140 9.77 -10.66 11.31
N ILE A 141 9.31 -9.41 11.30
CA ILE A 141 10.15 -8.23 11.59
C ILE A 141 10.86 -8.30 12.94
N SER A 142 10.22 -8.86 13.97
CA SER A 142 10.82 -8.98 15.31
C SER A 142 11.91 -10.04 15.44
N GLN A 143 12.07 -10.89 14.43
CA GLN A 143 13.17 -11.86 14.31
C GLN A 143 14.32 -11.31 13.46
N MET A 144 14.02 -10.34 12.59
CA MET A 144 14.97 -9.75 11.65
C MET A 144 15.67 -8.52 12.22
N PHE A 145 14.99 -7.74 13.06
CA PHE A 145 15.49 -6.51 13.65
C PHE A 145 15.50 -6.60 15.17
N SER A 146 16.49 -5.92 15.77
CA SER A 146 16.64 -5.88 17.22
C SER A 146 15.54 -5.02 17.85
N GLU A 147 15.25 -5.27 19.13
CA GLU A 147 14.38 -4.39 19.88
C GLU A 147 14.95 -2.97 19.92
N ASN A 148 14.09 -1.97 19.79
CA ASN A 148 14.47 -0.55 19.82
C ASN A 148 15.52 -0.12 18.79
N SER A 149 15.56 -0.74 17.60
CA SER A 149 16.52 -0.41 16.56
C SER A 149 15.98 0.48 15.44
N ILE A 150 14.66 0.46 15.20
CA ILE A 150 14.05 1.16 14.06
C ILE A 150 13.47 2.52 14.47
N ASP A 151 13.78 3.58 13.71
CA ASP A 151 13.21 4.92 13.94
C ASP A 151 11.79 5.03 13.38
N LEU A 152 11.59 4.50 12.17
CA LEU A 152 10.37 4.69 11.39
C LEU A 152 9.94 3.37 10.74
N ILE A 153 8.69 2.97 10.94
CA ILE A 153 8.05 1.92 10.14
C ILE A 153 6.95 2.57 9.32
N VAL A 154 6.91 2.30 8.03
CA VAL A 154 5.90 2.80 7.10
C VAL A 154 5.20 1.64 6.40
N SER A 155 3.93 1.83 6.04
CA SER A 155 3.22 0.91 5.13
C SER A 155 2.27 1.69 4.24
N GLY A 156 2.63 1.82 2.96
CA GLY A 156 1.85 2.50 1.94
C GLY A 156 0.92 1.53 1.21
N GLN A 157 -0.39 1.63 1.46
CA GLN A 157 -1.42 0.79 0.83
C GLN A 157 -1.16 -0.73 0.90
N ALA A 158 -0.60 -1.25 2.01
CA ALA A 158 -0.37 -2.69 2.15
C ALA A 158 -1.00 -3.33 3.41
N VAL A 159 -1.10 -2.59 4.52
CA VAL A 159 -1.51 -3.15 5.83
C VAL A 159 -2.89 -3.85 5.84
N HIS A 160 -3.79 -3.45 4.92
CA HIS A 160 -5.11 -4.07 4.77
C HIS A 160 -5.07 -5.52 4.27
N TRP A 161 -3.97 -5.95 3.64
CA TRP A 161 -3.75 -7.34 3.22
C TRP A 161 -3.25 -8.24 4.34
N LEU A 162 -2.78 -7.68 5.46
CA LEU A 162 -2.24 -8.48 6.55
C LEU A 162 -3.36 -9.22 7.26
N ALA A 163 -3.19 -10.55 7.37
CA ALA A 163 -4.16 -11.43 8.03
C ALA A 163 -4.28 -11.15 9.54
N ASP A 164 -3.16 -10.86 10.21
CA ASP A 164 -3.10 -10.59 11.65
C ASP A 164 -2.42 -9.24 11.93
N ARG A 165 -3.20 -8.17 11.78
CA ARG A 165 -2.72 -6.80 12.03
C ARG A 165 -2.33 -6.56 13.49
N ALA A 166 -2.99 -7.21 14.44
CA ALA A 166 -2.70 -7.03 15.86
C ALA A 166 -1.28 -7.52 16.19
N LYS A 167 -0.91 -8.74 15.74
CA LYS A 167 0.48 -9.24 15.88
C LYS A 167 1.48 -8.39 15.12
N PHE A 168 1.11 -7.91 13.93
CA PHE A 168 1.96 -7.00 13.18
C PHE A 168 2.26 -5.72 13.96
N TYR A 169 1.25 -5.08 14.57
CA TYR A 169 1.47 -3.87 15.36
C TYR A 169 2.31 -4.15 16.61
N GLU A 170 2.09 -5.27 17.29
CA GLU A 170 2.94 -5.69 18.42
C GLU A 170 4.41 -5.85 18.00
N ALA A 171 4.65 -6.53 16.87
CA ALA A 171 5.99 -6.71 16.32
C ALA A 171 6.63 -5.35 15.92
N CYS A 172 5.84 -4.43 15.35
CA CYS A 172 6.28 -3.07 15.04
C CYS A 172 6.73 -2.33 16.30
N MET A 173 5.89 -2.34 17.33
CA MET A 173 6.20 -1.67 18.60
C MET A 173 7.41 -2.30 19.29
N LYS A 174 7.65 -3.60 19.12
CA LYS A 174 8.84 -4.26 19.67
C LYS A 174 10.14 -3.71 19.06
N VAL A 175 10.22 -3.60 17.73
CA VAL A 175 11.44 -3.18 17.03
C VAL A 175 11.63 -1.67 16.95
N LEU A 176 10.55 -0.88 17.01
CA LEU A 176 10.63 0.57 17.10
C LEU A 176 11.40 0.99 18.36
N ARG A 177 12.25 2.02 18.25
CA ARG A 177 12.86 2.68 19.40
C ARG A 177 11.84 3.51 20.19
N PRO A 178 12.12 3.88 21.45
CA PRO A 178 11.31 4.87 22.16
C PRO A 178 11.17 6.15 21.35
N GLY A 179 9.94 6.64 21.21
CA GLY A 179 9.59 7.77 20.33
C GLY A 179 9.64 7.46 18.83
N GLY A 180 9.92 6.22 18.43
CA GLY A 180 9.82 5.77 17.05
C GLY A 180 8.37 5.74 16.56
N LEU A 181 8.18 5.78 15.24
CA LEU A 181 6.88 6.02 14.62
C LEU A 181 6.49 4.86 13.69
N LEU A 182 5.26 4.37 13.84
CA LEU A 182 4.57 3.60 12.81
C LEU A 182 3.65 4.56 12.02
N ALA A 183 3.79 4.60 10.70
CA ALA A 183 2.94 5.38 9.80
C ALA A 183 2.27 4.48 8.74
N LEU A 184 0.95 4.40 8.77
CA LEU A 184 0.15 3.65 7.79
C LEU A 184 -0.57 4.65 6.89
N TYR A 185 -0.43 4.56 5.57
CA TYR A 185 -0.97 5.60 4.70
C TYR A 185 -1.43 5.06 3.35
N GLY A 186 -2.21 5.87 2.68
CA GLY A 186 -2.69 5.58 1.35
C GLY A 186 -3.51 6.73 0.82
N TYR A 187 -4.05 6.50 -0.37
CA TYR A 187 -5.01 7.37 -1.03
C TYR A 187 -6.20 6.54 -1.51
N ARG A 188 -7.33 7.20 -1.75
CA ARG A 188 -8.48 6.59 -2.45
C ARG A 188 -8.32 6.72 -3.95
N THR A 189 -9.16 6.03 -4.71
CA THR A 189 -9.31 6.21 -6.15
C THR A 189 -9.35 7.70 -6.52
N HIS A 190 -8.55 8.07 -7.52
CA HIS A 190 -8.48 9.44 -7.99
C HIS A 190 -9.84 9.94 -8.49
N GLU A 191 -10.19 11.17 -8.12
CA GLU A 191 -11.42 11.85 -8.54
C GLU A 191 -11.09 12.83 -9.67
N PHE A 192 -11.83 12.80 -10.78
CA PHE A 192 -11.66 13.82 -11.82
C PHE A 192 -12.14 15.17 -11.31
N GLU A 193 -11.42 16.24 -11.66
CA GLU A 193 -11.90 17.61 -11.41
C GLU A 193 -13.04 17.99 -12.39
N ASP A 194 -13.10 17.35 -13.55
CA ASP A 194 -14.21 17.49 -14.50
C ASP A 194 -15.39 16.57 -14.13
N GLU A 195 -16.58 17.15 -14.01
CA GLU A 195 -17.78 16.44 -13.57
C GLU A 195 -18.26 15.37 -14.57
N ASN A 196 -18.07 15.56 -15.87
CA ASN A 196 -18.51 14.60 -16.87
C ASN A 196 -17.58 13.39 -16.91
N ALA A 197 -16.28 13.63 -16.80
CA ALA A 197 -15.28 12.58 -16.66
C ALA A 197 -15.49 11.76 -15.38
N GLU A 198 -15.81 12.43 -14.26
CA GLU A 198 -16.11 11.75 -13.00
C GLU A 198 -17.38 10.88 -13.09
N LYS A 199 -18.42 11.36 -13.79
CA LYS A 199 -19.64 10.56 -14.04
C LYS A 199 -19.34 9.32 -14.88
N ILE A 200 -18.51 9.44 -15.93
CA ILE A 200 -18.07 8.28 -16.73
C ILE A 200 -17.35 7.28 -15.82
N LYS A 201 -16.41 7.73 -14.97
CA LYS A 201 -15.72 6.85 -14.03
C LYS A 201 -16.71 6.12 -13.12
N GLN A 202 -17.69 6.82 -12.56
CA GLN A 202 -18.70 6.27 -11.65
C GLN A 202 -19.66 5.29 -12.33
N GLU A 203 -19.96 5.49 -13.62
CA GLU A 203 -20.80 4.58 -14.41
C GLU A 203 -20.06 3.29 -14.77
N PHE A 204 -18.78 3.38 -15.16
CA PHE A 204 -18.04 2.27 -15.74
C PHE A 204 -17.21 1.46 -14.77
N CYS A 205 -16.56 2.10 -13.78
CA CYS A 205 -15.71 1.38 -12.82
C CYS A 205 -16.44 0.26 -12.08
N PRO A 206 -17.71 0.41 -11.64
CA PRO A 206 -18.44 -0.68 -11.00
C PRO A 206 -18.53 -1.96 -11.85
N GLY A 207 -18.51 -1.83 -13.18
CA GLY A 207 -18.54 -2.98 -14.10
C GLY A 207 -17.30 -3.87 -14.01
N MET A 208 -16.15 -3.33 -13.56
CA MET A 208 -14.91 -4.09 -13.37
C MET A 208 -14.52 -4.28 -11.89
N THR A 209 -15.19 -3.62 -10.95
CA THR A 209 -14.86 -3.71 -9.52
C THR A 209 -15.85 -4.51 -8.69
N LYS A 210 -17.16 -4.35 -8.90
CA LYS A 210 -18.21 -4.78 -7.96
C LYS A 210 -18.13 -6.25 -7.54
N ASP A 211 -17.84 -7.15 -8.48
CA ASP A 211 -17.81 -8.60 -8.24
C ASP A 211 -16.38 -9.17 -8.25
N PHE A 212 -15.36 -8.33 -8.48
CA PHE A 212 -13.98 -8.75 -8.73
C PHE A 212 -12.97 -8.20 -7.72
N GLU A 213 -13.41 -7.25 -6.89
CA GLU A 213 -12.59 -6.62 -5.89
C GLU A 213 -12.48 -7.49 -4.62
N PRO A 214 -11.25 -7.76 -4.13
CA PRO A 214 -11.06 -8.46 -2.87
C PRO A 214 -11.67 -7.71 -1.69
N LYS A 215 -12.22 -8.46 -0.72
CA LYS A 215 -12.91 -7.90 0.46
C LYS A 215 -12.01 -6.97 1.29
N GLU A 216 -10.70 -7.15 1.23
CA GLU A 216 -9.69 -6.35 1.95
C GLU A 216 -9.63 -4.91 1.44
N VAL A 217 -9.93 -4.67 0.15
CA VAL A 217 -9.86 -3.34 -0.48
C VAL A 217 -10.90 -2.38 0.13
N LYS A 218 -11.99 -2.89 0.71
CA LYS A 218 -12.97 -2.07 1.45
C LYS A 218 -12.33 -1.15 2.50
N HIS A 219 -11.20 -1.57 3.06
CA HIS A 219 -10.47 -0.77 4.04
C HIS A 219 -9.88 0.49 3.36
N LEU A 220 -9.33 0.38 2.15
CA LEU A 220 -8.88 1.53 1.37
C LEU A 220 -10.05 2.44 0.99
N ASP A 221 -11.20 1.86 0.59
CA ASP A 221 -12.39 2.64 0.23
C ASP A 221 -12.92 3.49 1.38
N ASN A 222 -12.85 2.96 2.61
CA ASN A 222 -13.18 3.66 3.83
C ASN A 222 -11.99 4.43 4.43
N SER A 223 -10.94 4.71 3.65
CA SER A 223 -9.74 5.45 4.06
C SER A 223 -9.09 4.94 5.35
N TYR A 224 -9.06 3.62 5.57
CA TYR A 224 -8.57 2.99 6.80
C TYR A 224 -9.27 3.46 8.09
N LYS A 225 -10.53 3.90 8.05
CA LYS A 225 -11.26 4.24 9.30
C LYS A 225 -11.38 3.04 10.23
N ASP A 226 -11.76 1.87 9.70
CA ASP A 226 -11.89 0.65 10.52
C ASP A 226 -10.53 0.22 11.11
N ILE A 227 -9.48 0.32 10.29
CA ILE A 227 -8.10 0.05 10.72
C ILE A 227 -7.64 1.06 11.78
N PHE A 228 -8.05 2.31 11.68
CA PHE A 228 -7.74 3.33 12.68
C PHE A 228 -8.41 3.04 14.02
N GLU A 229 -9.67 2.60 14.04
CA GLU A 229 -10.35 2.20 15.27
C GLU A 229 -9.72 0.95 15.91
N GLU A 230 -9.33 -0.05 15.09
CA GLU A 230 -8.54 -1.20 15.54
C GLU A 230 -7.22 -0.74 16.19
N LEU A 231 -6.49 0.14 15.51
CA LEU A 231 -5.20 0.66 15.97
C LEU A 231 -5.35 1.46 17.26
N LYS A 232 -6.39 2.30 17.37
CA LYS A 232 -6.69 3.14 18.54
C LYS A 232 -7.14 2.33 19.76
N THR A 233 -7.78 1.18 19.53
CA THR A 233 -8.14 0.23 20.58
C THR A 233 -6.89 -0.37 21.24
N LEU A 234 -5.85 -0.67 20.44
CA LEU A 234 -4.59 -1.23 20.92
C LEU A 234 -3.62 -0.16 21.44
N TYR A 235 -3.63 1.01 20.80
CA TYR A 235 -2.73 2.13 21.08
C TYR A 235 -3.55 3.42 21.17
N PRO A 236 -3.98 3.83 22.37
CA PRO A 236 -4.82 5.02 22.55
C PRO A 236 -4.20 6.33 22.05
N ASN A 237 -2.89 6.37 21.88
CA ASN A 237 -2.13 7.47 21.32
C ASN A 237 -2.11 7.48 19.77
N ALA A 238 -2.89 6.61 19.11
CA ALA A 238 -3.02 6.61 17.66
C ALA A 238 -3.65 7.92 17.15
N GLU A 239 -3.04 8.48 16.12
CA GLU A 239 -3.44 9.75 15.50
C GLU A 239 -3.72 9.56 13.99
N ARG A 240 -4.46 10.50 13.41
CA ARG A 240 -4.85 10.49 12.00
C ARG A 240 -4.68 11.87 11.38
N ASP A 241 -4.15 11.92 10.16
CA ASP A 241 -4.02 13.13 9.34
C ASP A 241 -4.64 12.86 7.95
N ASP A 242 -5.67 13.63 7.61
CA ASP A 242 -6.36 13.63 6.30
C ASP A 242 -6.21 15.00 5.60
N SER A 243 -5.22 15.81 6.00
CA SER A 243 -5.11 17.22 5.58
C SER A 243 -4.56 17.41 4.17
N PHE A 244 -4.05 16.35 3.53
CA PHE A 244 -3.36 16.45 2.25
C PHE A 244 -4.18 15.87 1.09
N THR A 245 -4.43 16.71 0.10
CA THR A 245 -4.97 16.34 -1.21
C THR A 245 -3.95 16.72 -2.28
N ASP A 246 -3.58 15.75 -3.10
CA ASP A 246 -2.69 15.98 -4.24
C ASP A 246 -3.51 16.27 -5.51
N HIS A 247 -2.99 17.14 -6.36
CA HIS A 247 -3.57 17.49 -7.66
C HIS A 247 -2.64 16.99 -8.76
N LEU A 248 -3.10 16.01 -9.51
CA LEU A 248 -2.32 15.28 -10.50
C LEU A 248 -2.77 15.64 -11.91
N GLU A 249 -1.82 15.82 -12.81
CA GLU A 249 -2.06 15.97 -14.24
C GLU A 249 -1.51 14.74 -14.98
N SER A 250 -2.31 14.15 -15.86
CA SER A 250 -1.90 12.99 -16.66
C SER A 250 -2.63 12.94 -18.00
N THR A 251 -2.21 12.07 -18.93
CA THR A 251 -3.00 11.82 -20.14
C THR A 251 -4.09 10.79 -19.86
N ILE A 252 -5.13 10.72 -20.71
CA ILE A 252 -6.16 9.67 -20.63
C ILE A 252 -5.55 8.27 -20.72
N ASP A 253 -4.52 8.08 -21.56
CA ASP A 253 -3.85 6.79 -21.68
C ASP A 253 -3.12 6.40 -20.38
N HIS A 254 -2.53 7.37 -19.68
CA HIS A 254 -1.91 7.13 -18.37
C HIS A 254 -2.97 6.81 -17.31
N TYR A 255 -4.10 7.53 -17.30
CA TYR A 255 -5.21 7.26 -16.38
C TYR A 255 -5.84 5.88 -16.61
N ALA A 256 -6.08 5.49 -17.86
CA ALA A 256 -6.55 4.15 -18.20
C ALA A 256 -5.53 3.07 -17.79
N GLY A 257 -4.23 3.35 -17.94
CA GLY A 257 -3.17 2.49 -17.42
C GLY A 257 -3.21 2.36 -15.89
N TYR A 258 -3.50 3.45 -15.17
CA TYR A 258 -3.70 3.41 -13.73
C TYR A 258 -4.86 2.48 -13.33
N LEU A 259 -6.02 2.58 -14.00
CA LEU A 259 -7.15 1.67 -13.79
C LEU A 259 -6.77 0.20 -14.09
N SER A 260 -5.97 -0.04 -15.14
CA SER A 260 -5.51 -1.38 -15.50
C SER A 260 -4.61 -2.05 -14.45
N SER A 261 -4.02 -1.26 -13.54
CA SER A 261 -3.19 -1.75 -12.43
C SER A 261 -4.00 -2.15 -11.17
N TRP A 262 -5.34 -2.12 -11.26
CA TRP A 262 -6.19 -2.53 -10.17
C TRP A 262 -6.35 -4.05 -10.14
N CYS A 263 -6.21 -4.65 -8.95
CA CYS A 263 -6.43 -6.08 -8.77
C CYS A 263 -7.83 -6.51 -9.23
N ALA A 264 -8.85 -5.67 -9.03
CA ALA A 264 -10.20 -5.93 -9.50
C ALA A 264 -10.30 -6.02 -11.04
N TYR A 265 -9.64 -5.12 -11.77
CA TYR A 265 -9.58 -5.20 -13.23
C TYR A 265 -8.86 -6.48 -13.70
N ARG A 266 -7.77 -6.88 -13.03
CA ARG A 266 -7.09 -8.15 -13.31
C ARG A 266 -8.04 -9.33 -13.13
N ASN A 267 -8.78 -9.37 -12.02
CA ASN A 267 -9.73 -10.43 -11.70
C ASN A 267 -10.88 -10.46 -12.71
N TYR A 268 -11.39 -9.30 -13.11
CA TYR A 268 -12.37 -9.15 -14.19
C TYR A 268 -11.86 -9.76 -15.52
N LYS A 269 -10.62 -9.48 -15.92
CA LYS A 269 -10.03 -10.02 -17.16
C LYS A 269 -9.82 -11.54 -17.10
N LYS A 270 -9.49 -12.10 -15.94
CA LYS A 270 -9.33 -13.55 -15.76
C LYS A 270 -10.64 -14.31 -16.01
N VAL A 271 -11.78 -13.74 -15.61
CA VAL A 271 -13.10 -14.38 -15.80
C VAL A 271 -13.79 -14.01 -17.13
N HIS A 272 -13.34 -12.97 -17.82
CA HIS A 272 -13.85 -12.53 -19.13
C HIS A 272 -12.78 -12.54 -20.24
N PRO A 273 -12.17 -13.69 -20.55
CA PRO A 273 -11.19 -13.77 -21.63
C PRO A 273 -11.86 -13.46 -22.99
N GLY A 274 -11.28 -12.53 -23.76
CA GLY A 274 -11.74 -12.21 -25.12
C GLY A 274 -12.99 -11.31 -25.21
N HIS A 275 -13.54 -10.83 -24.11
CA HIS A 275 -14.56 -9.78 -24.14
C HIS A 275 -13.95 -8.43 -24.57
N PRO A 276 -14.74 -7.55 -25.23
CA PRO A 276 -14.36 -6.15 -25.44
C PRO A 276 -13.89 -5.52 -24.12
N ASP A 277 -12.79 -4.77 -24.18
CA ASP A 277 -12.19 -4.23 -22.97
C ASP A 277 -13.01 -3.06 -22.45
N ILE A 278 -13.58 -3.21 -21.25
CA ILE A 278 -14.30 -2.12 -20.58
C ILE A 278 -13.41 -0.87 -20.42
N LEU A 279 -12.08 -1.01 -20.33
CA LEU A 279 -11.17 0.12 -20.30
C LEU A 279 -11.01 0.82 -21.64
N ASP A 280 -11.23 0.13 -22.76
CA ASP A 280 -11.23 0.77 -24.08
C ASP A 280 -12.45 1.68 -24.21
N ASP A 281 -13.64 1.21 -23.81
CA ASP A 281 -14.87 2.03 -23.80
C ASP A 281 -14.72 3.26 -22.88
N VAL A 282 -14.14 3.09 -21.69
CA VAL A 282 -13.85 4.20 -20.77
C VAL A 282 -12.86 5.18 -21.40
N ARG A 283 -11.79 4.68 -22.02
CA ARG A 283 -10.76 5.50 -22.66
C ARG A 283 -11.36 6.34 -23.79
N ASP A 284 -12.20 5.74 -24.64
CA ASP A 284 -12.80 6.43 -25.77
C ASP A 284 -13.76 7.53 -25.32
N LYS A 285 -14.66 7.23 -24.35
CA LYS A 285 -15.55 8.24 -23.76
C LYS A 285 -14.79 9.39 -23.09
N LEU A 286 -13.69 9.11 -22.41
CA LEU A 286 -12.87 10.17 -21.82
C LEU A 286 -12.14 11.00 -22.88
N LYS A 287 -11.70 10.40 -23.99
CA LYS A 287 -11.07 11.12 -25.12
C LYS A 287 -12.05 12.03 -25.88
N GLU A 288 -13.35 11.77 -25.83
CA GLU A 288 -14.37 12.69 -26.34
C GLU A 288 -14.40 14.00 -25.54
N ILE A 289 -14.15 13.94 -24.23
CA ILE A 289 -14.08 15.11 -23.34
C ILE A 289 -12.71 15.79 -23.44
N PHE A 290 -11.65 14.98 -23.50
CA PHE A 290 -10.26 15.45 -23.52
C PHE A 290 -9.56 14.98 -24.80
N PRO A 291 -9.77 15.66 -25.93
CA PRO A 291 -9.22 15.24 -27.22
C PRO A 291 -7.70 15.44 -27.29
N GLY A 292 -7.03 14.56 -28.04
CA GLY A 292 -5.59 14.63 -28.28
C GLY A 292 -4.76 14.38 -27.02
N ASP A 293 -3.72 15.20 -26.82
CA ASP A 293 -2.81 15.13 -25.67
C ASP A 293 -3.26 16.01 -24.50
N THR A 294 -4.55 16.33 -24.42
CA THR A 294 -5.10 17.14 -23.32
C THR A 294 -4.86 16.44 -21.99
N LEU A 295 -4.20 17.14 -21.07
CA LEU A 295 -3.98 16.64 -19.72
C LEU A 295 -5.29 16.70 -18.93
N VAL A 296 -5.60 15.60 -18.25
CA VAL A 296 -6.67 15.51 -17.28
C VAL A 296 -6.16 15.81 -15.89
N LYS A 297 -6.99 16.55 -15.15
CA LYS A 297 -6.77 16.87 -13.75
C LYS A 297 -7.54 15.91 -12.86
N THR A 298 -6.85 15.30 -11.93
CA THR A 298 -7.44 14.41 -10.92
C THR A 298 -6.93 14.77 -9.54
N THR A 299 -7.72 14.50 -8.52
CA THR A 299 -7.33 14.67 -7.12
C THR A 299 -7.16 13.32 -6.44
N ALA A 300 -6.15 13.23 -5.58
CA ALA A 300 -5.92 12.08 -4.71
C ALA A 300 -5.94 12.55 -3.25
N LYS A 301 -6.96 12.11 -2.50
CA LYS A 301 -7.09 12.41 -1.06
C LYS A 301 -6.29 11.38 -0.27
N TYR A 302 -5.28 11.84 0.46
CA TYR A 302 -4.44 10.98 1.27
C TYR A 302 -4.93 10.92 2.71
N PHE A 303 -4.63 9.81 3.36
CA PHE A 303 -4.79 9.61 4.79
C PHE A 303 -3.50 9.02 5.35
N ILE A 304 -3.15 9.41 6.57
CA ILE A 304 -2.01 8.86 7.31
C ILE A 304 -2.46 8.58 8.74
N LEU A 305 -2.21 7.36 9.21
CA LEU A 305 -2.39 6.93 10.60
C LEU A 305 -1.03 6.84 11.26
N PHE A 306 -0.94 7.30 12.50
CA PHE A 306 0.30 7.31 13.26
C PHE A 306 0.14 6.57 14.57
N VAL A 307 1.14 5.81 14.96
CA VAL A 307 1.33 5.35 16.35
C VAL A 307 2.76 5.60 16.75
N THR A 308 2.94 6.28 17.88
CA THR A 308 4.26 6.50 18.47
C THR A 308 4.51 5.43 19.53
N LYS A 309 5.71 4.83 19.51
CA LYS A 309 6.14 3.97 20.62
C LYS A 309 6.44 4.84 21.85
N GLU A 310 5.71 4.59 22.93
CA GLU A 310 5.93 5.27 24.21
C GLU A 310 7.22 4.78 24.89
N VAL A 311 7.71 5.57 25.86
CA VAL A 311 8.94 5.30 26.62
C VAL A 311 8.69 4.28 27.73
#